data_AF-A0A484MLE9-F1
#
_entry.id   AF-A0A484MLE9-F1
#
_cell.length_a   1.000
_cell.length_b   1.000
_cell.length_c   1.000
_cell.angle_alpha   90.00
_cell.angle_beta   90.00
_cell.angle_gamma   90.00
#
_symmetry.space_group_name_H-M   'P 1'
#
loop_
_entity.id
_entity.type
_entity.pdbx_description
1 polymer ?
#
loop_
_entity_poly.entity_id
_entity_poly.type
_entity_poly.pdbx_seq_one_letter_code
_entity_poly.pdbx_strand_id
1 'polypeptide(L)'
;MEQQMGNTSFIKTLFNALNSILGIGMLSIPYAIARGGWLSLLFFLIISMGACYAGLLTQRCMQINPRVKSFPDLGKQAYGNVGESIISAILCVDLYLVLTDFLILEGDNLYSLFPNMKIVLFGLSISGKTCFVIIIALVLLPTVWIEDLRLLAYISTLGVLSSLALLICVFCVAVFDDC
;
A
#
# COMPACT_ATOMS: atom_id res chain seq x y z
N MET A 1 -25.11 -16.49 20.44
CA MET A 1 -25.32 -15.03 20.53
C MET A 1 -24.85 -14.44 19.22
N GLU A 2 -25.74 -13.70 18.58
CA GLU A 2 -25.63 -13.20 17.21
C GLU A 2 -24.31 -12.45 16.94
N GLN A 3 -23.61 -12.88 15.89
CA GLN A 3 -22.67 -12.00 15.20
C GLN A 3 -23.50 -10.88 14.57
N GLN A 4 -23.53 -9.72 15.22
CA GLN A 4 -23.97 -8.48 14.58
C GLN A 4 -23.14 -8.30 13.31
N MET A 5 -23.77 -8.55 12.17
CA MET A 5 -23.34 -8.13 10.85
C MET A 5 -23.35 -6.60 10.86
N GLY A 6 -22.26 -6.02 11.36
CA GLY A 6 -22.04 -4.58 11.27
C GLY A 6 -22.22 -4.18 9.82
N ASN A 7 -23.19 -3.31 9.56
CA ASN A 7 -23.47 -2.77 8.24
C ASN A 7 -22.29 -1.87 7.85
N THR A 8 -21.16 -2.45 7.46
CA THR A 8 -20.05 -1.73 6.84
C THR A 8 -20.59 -1.26 5.50
N SER A 9 -21.13 -0.04 5.48
CA SER A 9 -21.69 0.56 4.27
C SER A 9 -20.70 0.39 3.12
N PHE A 10 -21.19 0.03 1.93
CA PHE A 10 -20.39 -0.09 0.71
C PHE A 10 -19.39 1.07 0.55
N ILE A 11 -19.84 2.28 0.92
CA ILE A 11 -19.04 3.51 0.92
C ILE A 11 -17.83 3.39 1.85
N LYS A 12 -17.98 2.87 3.08
CA LYS A 12 -16.86 2.71 4.02
C LYS A 12 -15.82 1.71 3.51
N THR A 13 -16.27 0.60 2.95
CA THR A 13 -15.37 -0.41 2.36
C THR A 13 -14.64 0.16 1.15
N LEU A 14 -15.34 0.89 0.29
CA LEU A 14 -14.74 1.57 -0.86
C LEU A 14 -13.72 2.62 -0.43
N PHE A 15 -14.06 3.46 0.55
CA PHE A 15 -13.14 4.45 1.09
C PHE A 15 -11.88 3.80 1.67
N ASN A 16 -12.02 2.70 2.42
CA ASN A 16 -10.86 1.99 2.97
C ASN A 16 -9.99 1.39 1.86
N ALA A 17 -10.60 0.77 0.84
CA ALA A 17 -9.86 0.22 -0.30
C ALA A 17 -9.12 1.31 -1.09
N LEU A 18 -9.78 2.44 -1.37
CA LEU A 18 -9.15 3.59 -2.04
C LEU A 18 -8.01 4.16 -1.20
N ASN A 19 -8.20 4.29 0.11
CA ASN A 19 -7.19 4.80 1.03
C ASN A 19 -5.90 3.96 0.97
N SER A 20 -6.03 2.64 1.00
CA SER A 20 -4.88 1.74 0.86
C SER A 20 -4.17 1.84 -0.49
N ILE A 21 -4.89 2.11 -1.58
CA ILE A 21 -4.31 2.19 -2.94
C ILE A 21 -3.66 3.56 -3.21
N LEU A 22 -4.26 4.64 -2.71
CA LEU A 22 -3.83 6.00 -2.97
C LEU A 22 -2.38 6.22 -2.52
N GLY A 23 -2.01 5.78 -1.32
CA GLY A 23 -0.66 5.99 -0.78
C GLY A 23 0.43 5.48 -1.71
N ILE A 24 0.28 4.23 -2.16
CA ILE A 24 1.22 3.56 -3.07
C ILE A 24 1.25 4.24 -4.44
N GLY A 25 0.06 4.54 -4.97
CA GLY A 25 -0.09 5.09 -6.31
C GLY A 25 0.49 6.50 -6.44
N MET A 26 0.39 7.32 -5.38
CA MET A 26 0.78 8.73 -5.43
C MET A 26 2.29 8.94 -5.59
N LEU A 27 3.15 8.06 -5.06
CA LEU A 27 4.61 8.19 -5.23
C LEU A 27 5.10 7.47 -6.49
N SER A 28 4.62 6.25 -6.73
CA SER A 28 5.16 5.38 -7.77
C SER A 28 4.64 5.71 -9.18
N ILE A 29 3.36 6.07 -9.33
CA ILE A 29 2.75 6.35 -10.64
C ILE A 29 3.35 7.61 -11.30
N PRO A 30 3.46 8.78 -10.63
CA PRO A 30 4.05 9.94 -11.29
C PRO A 30 5.52 9.72 -11.61
N TYR A 31 6.29 9.01 -10.77
CA TYR A 31 7.66 8.66 -11.07
C TYR A 31 7.78 7.73 -12.29
N ALA A 32 6.91 6.72 -12.38
CA ALA A 32 6.87 5.79 -13.51
C ALA A 32 6.49 6.51 -14.82
N ILE A 33 5.51 7.42 -14.80
CA ILE A 33 5.12 8.20 -15.97
C ILE A 33 6.23 9.20 -16.37
N ALA A 34 6.87 9.86 -15.41
CA ALA A 34 7.96 10.79 -15.67
C ALA A 34 9.16 10.11 -16.34
N ARG A 35 9.46 8.86 -15.96
CA ARG A 35 10.56 8.06 -16.52
C ARG A 35 10.19 7.34 -17.82
N GLY A 36 8.97 6.81 -17.90
CA GLY A 36 8.53 5.93 -19.00
C GLY A 36 7.68 6.64 -20.07
N GLY A 37 7.40 7.93 -19.91
CA GLY A 37 6.67 8.75 -20.87
C GLY A 37 5.21 8.31 -21.09
N TRP A 38 4.58 8.89 -22.10
CA TRP A 38 3.15 8.65 -22.41
C TRP A 38 2.81 7.19 -22.71
N LEU A 39 3.76 6.38 -23.20
CA LEU A 39 3.56 4.96 -23.46
C LEU A 39 3.28 4.17 -22.17
N SER A 40 3.76 4.64 -21.03
CA SER A 40 3.51 4.02 -19.72
C SER A 40 2.03 4.02 -19.36
N LEU A 41 1.28 5.04 -19.79
CA LEU A 41 -0.17 5.11 -19.57
C LEU A 41 -0.90 3.94 -20.24
N LEU A 42 -0.48 3.55 -21.44
CA LEU A 42 -1.06 2.40 -22.14
C LEU A 42 -0.81 1.10 -21.35
N PHE A 43 0.42 0.89 -20.86
CA PHE A 43 0.74 -0.27 -20.03
C PHE A 43 -0.06 -0.30 -18.72
N PHE A 44 -0.20 0.84 -18.05
CA PHE A 44 -1.03 0.95 -16.85
C PHE A 44 -2.49 0.59 -17.11
N LEU A 45 -3.07 1.02 -18.25
CA LEU A 45 -4.44 0.65 -18.62
C LEU A 45 -4.60 -0.86 -18.86
N ILE A 46 -3.65 -1.48 -19.55
CA ILE A 46 -3.69 -2.93 -19.81
C ILE A 46 -3.60 -3.71 -18.50
N ILE A 47 -2.66 -3.34 -17.62
CA ILE A 47 -2.48 -3.96 -16.30
C ILE A 47 -3.72 -3.75 -15.45
N SER A 48 -4.29 -2.53 -15.44
CA SER A 48 -5.51 -2.21 -14.70
C SER A 48 -6.70 -3.04 -15.18
N MET A 49 -6.85 -3.23 -16.49
CA MET A 49 -7.92 -4.07 -17.04
C MET A 49 -7.75 -5.53 -16.62
N GLY A 50 -6.53 -6.05 -16.65
CA GLY A 50 -6.19 -7.37 -16.14
C GLY A 50 -6.50 -7.54 -14.65
N ALA A 51 -6.12 -6.54 -13.83
CA ALA A 51 -6.39 -6.54 -12.40
C ALA A 51 -7.90 -6.48 -12.10
N CYS A 52 -8.65 -5.64 -12.81
CA CYS A 52 -10.11 -5.59 -12.69
C CYS A 52 -10.75 -6.93 -13.08
N TYR A 53 -10.31 -7.54 -14.16
CA TYR A 53 -10.79 -8.85 -14.59
C TYR A 53 -10.50 -9.93 -13.53
N ALA A 54 -9.26 -10.01 -13.04
CA ALA A 54 -8.88 -10.94 -11.98
C ALA A 54 -9.73 -10.75 -10.71
N GLY A 55 -9.93 -9.50 -10.27
CA GLY A 55 -10.77 -9.18 -9.12
C GLY A 55 -12.22 -9.63 -9.29
N LEU A 56 -12.81 -9.43 -10.48
CA LEU A 56 -14.16 -9.90 -10.79
C LEU A 56 -14.25 -11.43 -10.77
N LEU A 57 -13.23 -12.14 -11.25
CA LEU A 57 -13.17 -13.60 -11.19
C LEU A 57 -13.10 -14.07 -9.74
N THR A 58 -12.21 -13.50 -8.93
CA THR A 58 -12.09 -13.80 -7.51
C THR A 58 -13.41 -13.57 -6.77
N GLN A 59 -14.08 -12.45 -7.04
CA GLN A 59 -15.39 -12.13 -6.47
C GLN A 59 -16.42 -13.20 -6.84
N ARG A 60 -16.51 -13.58 -8.11
CA ARG A 60 -17.45 -14.62 -8.56
C ARG A 60 -17.16 -15.97 -7.88
N CYS A 61 -15.89 -16.37 -7.79
CA CYS A 61 -15.50 -17.60 -7.11
C CYS A 61 -15.90 -17.61 -5.63
N MET A 62 -15.70 -16.50 -4.91
CA MET A 62 -16.11 -16.36 -3.51
C MET A 62 -17.64 -16.38 -3.33
N GLN A 63 -18.40 -15.85 -4.30
CA GLN A 63 -19.86 -15.88 -4.26
C GLN A 63 -20.44 -17.28 -4.51
N ILE A 64 -19.78 -18.12 -5.31
CA ILE A 64 -20.24 -19.48 -5.63
C ILE A 64 -20.17 -20.40 -4.42
N ASN A 65 -19.14 -20.25 -3.55
CA ASN A 65 -18.98 -21.08 -2.38
C ASN A 65 -18.87 -20.26 -1.09
N PRO A 66 -19.91 -20.24 -0.23
CA PRO A 66 -19.91 -19.46 1.01
C PRO A 66 -18.90 -19.95 2.07
N ARG A 67 -18.23 -21.10 1.84
CA ARG A 67 -17.13 -21.57 2.68
C ARG A 67 -15.81 -20.84 2.42
N VAL A 68 -15.68 -20.18 1.27
CA VAL A 68 -14.49 -19.40 0.90
C VAL A 68 -14.64 -17.99 1.46
N LYS A 69 -13.78 -17.60 2.39
CA LYS A 69 -13.78 -16.24 2.96
C LYS A 69 -12.49 -15.48 2.66
N SER A 70 -11.41 -16.19 2.36
CA SER A 70 -10.08 -15.62 2.10
C SER A 70 -9.50 -16.12 0.78
N PHE A 71 -8.50 -15.41 0.26
CA PHE A 71 -7.83 -15.81 -0.98
C PHE A 71 -7.15 -17.20 -0.89
N PRO A 72 -6.51 -17.59 0.22
CA PRO A 72 -6.00 -18.97 0.37
C PRO A 72 -7.08 -20.05 0.35
N ASP A 73 -8.29 -19.75 0.82
CA ASP A 73 -9.42 -20.71 0.79
C ASP A 73 -9.82 -21.06 -0.64
N LEU A 74 -9.63 -20.14 -1.60
CA LEU A 74 -9.80 -20.43 -3.03
C LEU A 74 -8.78 -21.48 -3.50
N GLY A 75 -7.54 -21.38 -3.05
CA GLY A 75 -6.50 -22.39 -3.29
C GLY A 75 -6.85 -23.73 -2.69
N LYS A 76 -7.39 -23.72 -1.46
CA LYS A 76 -7.91 -24.93 -0.81
C LYS A 76 -9.01 -25.59 -1.62
N GLN A 77 -9.93 -24.80 -2.14
CA GLN A 77 -11.05 -25.32 -2.92
C GLN A 77 -10.59 -25.86 -4.28
N ALA A 78 -9.61 -25.23 -4.92
CA ALA A 78 -9.14 -25.63 -6.25
C ALA A 78 -8.14 -26.80 -6.21
N TYR A 79 -7.22 -26.83 -5.24
CA TYR A 79 -6.08 -27.76 -5.20
C TYR A 79 -5.92 -28.49 -3.86
N GLY A 80 -6.90 -28.38 -2.96
CA GLY A 80 -6.84 -28.96 -1.61
C GLY A 80 -5.85 -28.23 -0.70
N ASN A 81 -5.50 -28.86 0.43
CA ASN A 81 -4.65 -28.26 1.46
C ASN A 81 -3.26 -27.82 0.95
N VAL A 82 -2.74 -28.46 -0.10
CA VAL A 82 -1.46 -28.06 -0.71
C VAL A 82 -1.59 -26.69 -1.38
N GLY A 83 -2.70 -26.45 -2.10
CA GLY A 83 -2.97 -25.14 -2.71
C GLY A 83 -3.16 -24.03 -1.70
N GLU A 84 -3.84 -24.32 -0.59
CA GLU A 84 -4.01 -23.37 0.52
C GLU A 84 -2.67 -22.89 1.08
N SER A 85 -1.75 -23.82 1.35
CA SER A 85 -0.42 -23.50 1.87
C SER A 85 0.42 -22.72 0.86
N ILE A 86 0.38 -23.10 -0.44
CA ILE A 86 1.13 -22.41 -1.49
C ILE A 86 0.63 -20.96 -1.65
N ILE A 87 -0.69 -20.75 -1.76
CA ILE A 87 -1.25 -19.40 -1.92
C ILE A 87 -0.98 -18.56 -0.68
N SER A 88 -1.10 -19.13 0.52
CA SER A 88 -0.77 -18.43 1.77
C SER A 88 0.70 -18.00 1.79
N ALA A 89 1.62 -18.87 1.38
CA ALA A 89 3.04 -18.55 1.32
C ALA A 89 3.34 -17.44 0.30
N ILE A 90 2.76 -17.51 -0.91
CA ILE A 90 2.92 -16.47 -1.94
C ILE A 90 2.39 -15.13 -1.42
N LEU A 91 1.19 -15.10 -0.83
CA LEU A 91 0.61 -13.87 -0.30
C LEU A 91 1.45 -13.27 0.83
N CYS A 92 2.05 -14.11 1.68
CA CYS A 92 2.95 -13.67 2.74
C CYS A 92 4.24 -13.05 2.17
N VAL A 93 4.83 -13.68 1.16
CA VAL A 93 6.02 -13.16 0.46
C VAL A 93 5.69 -11.84 -0.24
N ASP A 94 4.55 -11.75 -0.93
CA ASP A 94 4.11 -10.52 -1.60
C ASP A 94 3.95 -9.37 -0.59
N LEU A 95 3.28 -9.62 0.54
CA LEU A 95 3.12 -8.62 1.60
C LEU A 95 4.48 -8.16 2.17
N TYR A 96 5.41 -9.09 2.39
CA TYR A 96 6.76 -8.77 2.86
C TYR A 96 7.54 -7.92 1.85
N LEU A 97 7.48 -8.26 0.56
CA LEU A 97 8.13 -7.50 -0.50
C LEU A 97 7.55 -6.09 -0.59
N VAL A 98 6.21 -5.96 -0.57
CA VAL A 98 5.52 -4.66 -0.58
C VAL A 98 5.94 -3.80 0.61
N LEU A 99 5.99 -4.35 1.82
CA LEU A 99 6.45 -3.62 3.01
C LEU A 99 7.91 -3.17 2.89
N THR A 100 8.78 -4.02 2.34
CA THR A 100 10.18 -3.69 2.12
C THR A 100 10.34 -2.57 1.10
N ASP A 101 9.57 -2.60 0.01
CA ASP A 101 9.54 -1.55 -1.01
C ASP A 101 9.12 -0.20 -0.41
N PHE A 102 8.12 -0.18 0.48
CA PHE A 102 7.74 1.05 1.19
C PHE A 102 8.85 1.62 2.05
N LEU A 103 9.53 0.76 2.81
CA LEU A 103 10.62 1.18 3.68
C LEU A 103 11.77 1.81 2.87
N ILE A 104 12.10 1.22 1.73
CA ILE A 104 13.14 1.74 0.83
C ILE A 104 12.69 3.06 0.21
N LEU A 105 11.46 3.12 -0.32
CA LEU A 105 10.93 4.30 -0.98
C LEU A 105 10.86 5.51 -0.04
N GLU A 106 10.34 5.33 1.17
CA GLU A 106 10.29 6.38 2.19
C GLU A 106 11.71 6.77 2.66
N GLY A 107 12.60 5.79 2.82
CA GLY A 107 14.01 6.04 3.15
C GLY A 107 14.73 6.89 2.09
N ASP A 108 14.52 6.59 0.80
CA ASP A 108 15.07 7.36 -0.31
C ASP A 108 14.44 8.76 -0.42
N ASN A 109 13.14 8.87 -0.14
CA ASN A 109 12.43 10.15 -0.10
C ASN A 109 13.01 11.07 1.01
N LEU A 110 13.13 10.56 2.24
CA LEU A 110 13.72 11.32 3.36
C LEU A 110 15.19 11.68 3.11
N TYR A 111 15.97 10.77 2.54
CA TYR A 111 17.35 11.07 2.17
C TYR A 111 17.45 12.18 1.12
N SER A 112 16.52 12.22 0.17
CA SER A 112 16.47 13.26 -0.86
C SER A 112 16.09 14.63 -0.28
N LEU A 113 15.25 14.65 0.76
CA LEU A 113 14.90 15.88 1.50
C LEU A 113 16.03 16.37 2.43
N PHE A 114 16.80 15.45 3.02
CA PHE A 114 17.87 15.76 3.97
C PHE A 114 19.23 15.15 3.57
N PRO A 115 19.80 15.52 2.41
CA PRO A 115 21.01 14.88 1.86
C PRO A 115 22.28 15.13 2.71
N ASN A 116 22.27 16.14 3.58
CA ASN A 116 23.41 16.56 4.39
C ASN A 116 23.37 16.06 5.85
N MET A 117 22.36 15.28 6.24
CA MET A 117 22.25 14.73 7.60
C MET A 117 23.14 13.49 7.76
N LYS A 118 24.38 13.70 8.21
CA LYS A 118 25.26 12.62 8.68
C LYS A 118 24.98 12.36 10.16
N ILE A 119 24.20 11.32 10.47
CA ILE A 119 23.91 10.93 11.85
C ILE A 119 25.04 10.00 12.32
N VAL A 120 25.92 10.50 13.18
CA VAL A 120 26.93 9.67 13.86
C VAL A 120 26.27 9.06 15.09
N LEU A 121 25.84 7.81 14.98
CA LEU A 121 25.28 7.06 16.11
C LEU A 121 26.35 6.10 16.64
N PHE A 122 26.69 6.19 17.93
CA PHE A 122 27.62 5.27 18.61
C PHE A 122 29.02 5.14 17.98
N GLY A 123 29.51 6.19 17.28
CA GLY A 123 30.85 6.19 16.68
C GLY A 123 30.99 5.39 15.37
N LEU A 124 29.92 4.78 14.86
CA LEU A 124 29.88 4.19 13.51
C LEU A 124 29.23 5.17 12.54
N SER A 125 29.95 5.54 11.47
CA SER A 125 29.40 6.31 10.35
C SER A 125 28.51 5.41 9.50
N ILE A 126 27.27 5.20 9.92
CA ILE A 126 26.26 4.50 9.13
C ILE A 126 25.83 5.42 7.97
N SER A 127 25.72 4.87 6.76
CA SER A 127 25.20 5.60 5.59
C SER A 127 23.83 6.20 5.91
N GLY A 128 23.65 7.52 5.71
CA GLY A 128 22.46 8.26 6.14
C GLY A 128 21.14 7.61 5.67
N LYS A 129 21.13 7.04 4.45
CA LYS A 129 20.01 6.27 3.90
C LYS A 129 19.56 5.12 4.80
N THR A 130 20.49 4.27 5.22
CA THR A 130 20.19 3.10 6.05
C THR A 130 19.66 3.51 7.43
N CYS A 131 20.14 4.63 7.97
CA CYS A 131 19.63 5.18 9.23
C CYS A 131 18.16 5.61 9.13
N PHE A 132 17.78 6.32 8.07
CA PHE A 132 16.39 6.72 7.83
C PHE A 132 15.47 5.50 7.68
N VAL A 133 15.88 4.49 6.91
CA VAL A 133 15.11 3.24 6.76
C VAL A 133 14.88 2.55 8.12
N ILE A 134 15.92 2.46 8.97
CA ILE A 134 15.80 1.86 10.31
C ILE A 134 14.85 2.67 11.21
N ILE A 135 14.94 4.01 11.18
CA ILE A 135 14.06 4.88 11.97
C ILE A 135 12.60 4.70 11.54
N ILE A 136 12.33 4.71 10.24
CA ILE A 136 10.98 4.50 9.70
C ILE A 136 10.46 3.12 10.10
N ALA A 137 11.28 2.07 9.99
CA ALA A 137 10.91 0.73 10.43
C ALA A 137 10.56 0.69 11.92
N LEU A 138 11.31 1.38 12.79
CA LEU A 138 11.03 1.48 14.22
C LEU A 138 9.71 2.20 14.51
N VAL A 139 9.38 3.24 13.73
CA VAL A 139 8.12 3.99 13.85
C VAL A 139 6.92 3.19 13.33
N LEU A 140 7.10 2.36 12.30
CA LEU A 140 6.04 1.51 11.75
C LEU A 140 5.81 0.23 12.57
N LEU A 141 6.83 -0.25 13.29
CA LEU A 141 6.75 -1.43 14.15
C LEU A 141 5.58 -1.40 15.18
N PRO A 142 5.33 -0.29 15.92
CA PRO A 142 4.18 -0.23 16.82
C PRO A 142 2.85 -0.33 16.09
N THR A 143 2.76 0.11 14.83
CA THR A 143 1.53 0.01 14.02
C THR A 143 1.14 -1.45 13.76
N VAL A 144 2.11 -2.36 13.69
CA VAL A 144 1.86 -3.81 13.52
C VAL A 144 1.25 -4.44 14.78
N TRP A 145 1.53 -3.88 15.96
CA TRP A 145 1.00 -4.36 17.23
C TRP A 145 -0.39 -3.80 17.56
N ILE A 146 -0.92 -2.87 16.76
CA ILE A 146 -2.26 -2.31 16.94
C ILE A 146 -3.29 -3.36 16.50
N GLU A 147 -3.89 -4.05 17.48
CA GLU A 147 -4.99 -5.01 17.24
C GLU A 147 -6.30 -4.30 16.88
N ASP A 148 -6.43 -3.01 17.22
CA ASP A 148 -7.61 -2.20 16.97
C ASP A 148 -7.64 -1.64 15.53
N LEU A 149 -8.33 -2.35 14.63
CA LEU A 149 -8.60 -1.93 13.25
C LEU A 149 -9.24 -0.53 13.14
N ARG A 150 -9.92 -0.06 14.18
CA ARG A 150 -10.52 1.29 14.23
C ARG A 150 -9.47 2.40 14.29
N LEU A 151 -8.41 2.20 15.08
CA LEU A 151 -7.30 3.15 15.18
C LEU A 151 -6.54 3.21 13.86
N LEU A 152 -6.31 2.05 13.24
CA LEU A 152 -5.64 1.97 11.95
C LEU A 152 -6.45 2.68 10.85
N ALA A 153 -7.78 2.52 10.83
CA ALA A 153 -8.64 3.26 9.92
C ALA A 153 -8.56 4.78 10.12
N TYR A 154 -8.49 5.26 11.37
CA TYR A 154 -8.32 6.69 11.66
C TYR A 154 -6.98 7.23 11.15
N ILE A 155 -5.88 6.52 11.47
CA ILE A 155 -4.53 6.86 10.99
C ILE A 155 -4.50 6.90 9.46
N SER A 156 -5.10 5.91 8.80
CA SER A 156 -5.20 5.85 7.35
C SER A 156 -5.97 7.06 6.79
N THR A 157 -7.10 7.44 7.40
CA THR A 157 -7.87 8.61 6.92
C THR A 157 -7.09 9.92 7.05
N LEU A 158 -6.33 10.07 8.14
CA LEU A 158 -5.44 11.22 8.33
C LEU A 158 -4.32 11.25 7.27
N GLY A 159 -3.74 10.08 6.95
CA GLY A 159 -2.75 9.93 5.90
C GLY A 159 -3.24 10.43 4.54
N VAL A 160 -4.43 10.02 4.10
CA VAL A 160 -5.01 10.48 2.84
C VAL A 160 -5.28 11.98 2.85
N LEU A 161 -5.80 12.53 3.94
CA LEU A 161 -6.00 13.98 4.05
C LEU A 161 -4.68 14.74 3.92
N SER A 162 -3.61 14.24 4.55
CA SER A 162 -2.26 14.80 4.41
C SER A 162 -1.76 14.74 2.97
N SER A 163 -1.92 13.61 2.28
CA SER A 163 -1.50 13.47 0.88
C SER A 163 -2.31 14.34 -0.08
N LEU A 164 -3.63 14.48 0.15
CA LEU A 164 -4.48 15.39 -0.63
C LEU A 164 -4.04 16.84 -0.43
N ALA A 165 -3.73 17.24 0.81
CA ALA A 165 -3.20 18.57 1.08
C ALA A 165 -1.88 18.81 0.33
N LEU A 166 -0.96 17.84 0.29
CA LEU A 166 0.27 17.94 -0.49
C LEU A 166 0.00 18.08 -1.99
N LEU A 167 -0.95 17.31 -2.55
CA LEU A 167 -1.34 17.45 -3.96
C LEU A 167 -1.91 18.83 -4.28
N ILE A 168 -2.76 19.37 -3.39
CA ILE A 168 -3.31 20.72 -3.53
C ILE A 168 -2.17 21.76 -3.49
N CYS A 169 -1.24 21.64 -2.55
CA CYS A 169 -0.09 22.53 -2.46
C CYS A 169 0.76 22.50 -3.74
N VAL A 170 1.09 21.30 -4.25
CA VAL A 170 1.86 21.14 -5.50
C VAL A 170 1.09 21.73 -6.67
N PHE A 171 -0.23 21.51 -6.76
CA PHE A 171 -1.06 22.08 -7.81
C PHE A 171 -1.11 23.61 -7.74
N CYS A 172 -1.26 24.18 -6.54
CA CYS A 172 -1.22 25.63 -6.35
C CYS A 172 0.14 26.20 -6.78
N VAL A 173 1.25 25.61 -6.35
CA VAL A 173 2.59 26.02 -6.80
C VAL A 173 2.68 25.92 -8.32
N ALA A 174 2.29 24.80 -8.92
CA ALA A 174 2.33 24.64 -10.37
C ALA A 174 1.50 25.68 -11.14
N VAL A 175 0.39 26.18 -10.58
CA VAL A 175 -0.45 27.20 -11.24
C VAL A 175 0.04 28.63 -10.99
N PHE A 176 0.60 28.92 -9.80
CA PHE A 176 0.97 30.27 -9.40
C PHE A 176 2.45 30.61 -9.61
N ASP A 177 3.32 29.61 -9.74
CA ASP A 177 4.77 29.78 -10.00
C ASP A 177 5.06 29.98 -11.50
N ASP A 178 4.04 29.85 -12.37
CA ASP A 178 4.05 30.24 -13.80
C ASP A 178 3.77 31.76 -14.02
N CYS A 179 4.01 32.62 -13.01
CA CYS A 179 3.91 34.09 -13.08
C CYS A 179 5.23 34.79 -12.74
#